data_AF-B3E737-F1
#
_entry.id   AF-B3E737-F1
#
_cell.length_a   1.000
_cell.length_b   1.000
_cell.length_c   1.000
_cell.angle_alpha   90.00
_cell.angle_beta   90.00
_cell.angle_gamma   90.00
#
_symmetry.space_group_name_H-M   'P 1'
#
loop_
_entity.id
_entity.type
_entity.pdbx_description
1 polymer ?
#
loop_
_entity_poly.entity_id
_entity_poly.type
_entity_poly.pdbx_seq_one_letter_code
_entity_poly.pdbx_strand_id
1 'polypeptide(L)'
;MKNYIKSSPHFFRLILRAFWLCTAALLLLAALIPAPLQEPARLAVVPNPVKSAWFLLWIQELVSYRVWLIYPVLLAGLFLIALPWLITRTPDKAAWFGPRHRLAAVTALLLFLGILVLTLIGLFFRGENWAFVLPF
;
A
#
# COMPACT_ATOMS: atom_id res chain seq x y z
N MET A 1 26.35 19.42 23.58
CA MET A 1 26.83 18.14 23.05
C MET A 1 26.20 17.91 21.68
N LYS A 2 26.97 17.64 20.62
CA LYS A 2 26.40 17.41 19.27
C LYS A 2 25.73 16.04 19.24
N ASN A 3 24.40 16.00 19.12
CA ASN A 3 23.59 14.77 19.10
C ASN A 3 23.60 14.05 17.74
N TYR A 4 24.65 14.20 16.94
CA TYR A 4 24.70 13.68 15.57
C TYR A 4 25.94 12.82 15.36
N ILE A 5 25.74 11.63 14.79
CA ILE A 5 26.78 10.67 14.42
C ILE A 5 26.97 10.73 12.91
N LYS A 6 28.21 10.60 12.42
CA LYS A 6 28.47 10.55 10.97
C LYS A 6 27.72 9.38 10.32
N SER A 7 27.04 9.65 9.20
CA SER A 7 26.27 8.65 8.44
C SER A 7 27.13 7.48 7.97
N SER A 8 28.36 7.78 7.54
CA SER A 8 29.39 6.76 7.31
C SER A 8 30.22 6.55 8.59
N PRO A 9 30.46 5.32 9.06
CA PRO A 9 29.97 4.05 8.50
C PRO A 9 28.66 3.55 9.13
N HIS A 10 28.10 4.23 10.14
CA HIS A 10 27.04 3.68 10.99
C HIS A 10 25.72 3.45 10.24
N PHE A 11 25.18 4.50 9.62
CA PHE A 11 23.92 4.45 8.89
C PHE A 11 24.03 3.64 7.60
N PHE A 12 25.11 3.84 6.83
CA PHE A 12 25.29 3.11 5.56
C PHE A 12 25.52 1.60 5.75
N ARG A 13 26.21 1.17 6.81
CA ARG A 13 26.31 -0.27 7.11
C ARG A 13 24.96 -0.88 7.42
N LEU A 14 24.08 -0.16 8.13
CA LEU A 14 22.73 -0.62 8.42
C LEU A 14 21.90 -0.73 7.13
N ILE A 15 21.94 0.30 6.27
CA ILE A 15 21.25 0.28 4.97
C ILE A 15 21.74 -0.89 4.12
N LEU A 16 23.07 -1.08 4.00
CA LEU A 16 23.63 -2.13 3.16
C LEU A 16 23.24 -3.52 3.65
N ARG A 17 23.22 -3.74 4.98
CA ARG A 17 22.73 -4.98 5.57
C ARG A 17 21.24 -5.20 5.26
N ALA A 18 20.41 -4.17 5.44
CA ALA A 18 18.99 -4.26 5.13
C ALA A 18 18.74 -4.53 3.64
N PHE A 19 19.51 -3.90 2.75
CA PHE A 19 19.47 -4.14 1.31
C PHE A 19 19.79 -5.59 0.97
N TRP A 20 20.92 -6.12 1.45
CA TRP A 20 21.30 -7.51 1.16
C TRP A 20 20.31 -8.52 1.74
N LEU A 21 19.82 -8.29 2.95
CA LEU A 21 18.79 -9.14 3.56
C LEU A 21 17.48 -9.11 2.77
N CYS A 22 17.03 -7.93 2.36
CA CYS A 22 15.81 -7.78 1.55
C CYS A 22 15.96 -8.46 0.19
N THR A 23 17.08 -8.24 -0.51
CA THR A 23 17.38 -8.88 -1.79
C THR A 23 17.44 -10.39 -1.66
N ALA A 24 18.13 -10.92 -0.64
CA ALA A 24 18.19 -12.35 -0.39
C ALA A 24 16.79 -12.92 -0.09
N ALA A 25 15.98 -12.25 0.73
CA ALA A 25 14.61 -12.66 1.01
C ALA A 25 13.74 -12.69 -0.26
N LEU A 26 13.83 -11.66 -1.12
CA LEU A 26 13.08 -11.61 -2.38
C LEU A 26 13.51 -12.73 -3.35
N LEU A 27 14.82 -13.00 -3.47
CA LEU A 27 15.33 -14.08 -4.31
C LEU A 27 14.90 -15.46 -3.78
N LEU A 28 14.94 -15.67 -2.47
CA LEU A 28 14.44 -16.90 -1.84
C LEU A 28 12.94 -17.07 -2.06
N LEU A 29 12.14 -16.02 -1.88
CA LEU A 29 10.70 -16.07 -2.15
C LEU A 29 10.43 -16.37 -3.62
N ALA A 30 11.15 -15.75 -4.56
CA ALA A 30 11.00 -16.02 -5.99
C ALA A 30 11.41 -17.44 -6.38
N ALA A 31 12.39 -18.03 -5.69
CA ALA A 31 12.83 -19.40 -5.94
C ALA A 31 11.89 -20.46 -5.32
N LEU A 32 11.26 -20.15 -4.18
CA LEU A 32 10.46 -21.10 -3.41
C LEU A 32 8.95 -20.97 -3.65
N ILE A 33 8.47 -19.79 -4.02
CA ILE A 33 7.04 -19.51 -4.21
C ILE A 33 6.79 -19.28 -5.71
N PRO A 34 6.03 -20.17 -6.37
CA PRO A 34 5.70 -19.98 -7.78
C PRO A 34 4.88 -18.70 -7.95
N ALA A 35 5.18 -17.96 -9.02
CA ALA A 35 4.43 -16.77 -9.35
C ALA A 35 2.96 -17.15 -9.65
N PRO A 36 1.96 -16.44 -9.08
CA PRO A 36 0.54 -16.71 -9.30
C PRO A 36 0.09 -16.15 -10.66
N LEU A 37 0.73 -16.59 -11.73
CA LEU A 37 0.42 -16.17 -13.10
C LEU A 37 -0.73 -17.02 -13.65
N GLN A 38 -1.62 -16.37 -14.40
CA GLN A 38 -2.67 -17.04 -15.14
C GLN A 38 -2.13 -17.58 -16.49
N GLU A 39 -2.98 -18.31 -17.20
CA GLU A 39 -2.69 -18.74 -18.57
C GLU A 39 -2.41 -17.55 -19.50
N PRO A 40 -1.67 -17.75 -20.61
CA PRO A 40 -1.45 -16.72 -21.62
C PRO A 40 -2.76 -16.10 -22.08
N ALA A 41 -2.77 -14.78 -22.26
CA ALA A 41 -3.98 -14.03 -22.59
C ALA A 41 -4.58 -14.50 -23.92
N ARG A 42 -5.89 -14.79 -23.92
CA ARG A 42 -6.67 -15.17 -25.11
C ARG A 42 -7.78 -14.16 -25.33
N LEU A 43 -7.83 -13.54 -26.50
CA LEU A 43 -8.86 -12.52 -26.81
C LEU A 43 -10.30 -13.04 -26.74
N ALA A 44 -10.50 -14.34 -26.96
CA ALA A 44 -11.82 -14.98 -26.94
C ALA A 44 -12.34 -15.31 -25.52
N VAL A 45 -11.50 -15.23 -24.48
CA VAL A 45 -11.85 -15.65 -23.12
C VAL A 45 -11.38 -14.61 -22.11
N VAL A 46 -12.31 -14.01 -21.38
CA VAL A 46 -12.01 -13.07 -20.29
C VAL A 46 -12.13 -13.80 -18.95
N PRO A 47 -11.09 -13.80 -18.09
CA PRO A 47 -11.16 -14.41 -16.76
C PRO A 47 -12.26 -13.78 -15.90
N ASN A 48 -12.97 -14.61 -15.13
CA ASN A 48 -14.00 -14.16 -14.19
C ASN A 48 -13.79 -14.81 -12.81
N PRO A 49 -13.49 -14.05 -11.75
CA PRO A 49 -13.26 -12.59 -11.72
C PRO A 49 -11.88 -12.21 -12.27
N VAL A 50 -11.81 -11.07 -12.96
CA VAL A 50 -10.53 -10.43 -13.30
C VAL A 50 -10.10 -9.54 -12.12
N LYS A 51 -8.99 -9.88 -11.46
CA LYS A 51 -8.43 -9.09 -10.36
C LYS A 51 -7.20 -8.30 -10.85
N SER A 52 -7.11 -7.03 -10.48
CA SER A 52 -5.93 -6.21 -10.71
C SER A 52 -4.76 -6.67 -9.85
N ALA A 53 -3.58 -6.07 -10.06
CA ALA A 53 -2.46 -6.22 -9.14
C ALA A 53 -2.89 -5.88 -7.70
N TRP A 54 -2.34 -6.59 -6.71
CA TRP A 54 -2.77 -6.52 -5.31
C TRP A 54 -2.73 -5.10 -4.73
N PHE A 55 -1.77 -4.27 -5.13
CA PHE A 55 -1.63 -2.89 -4.68
C PHE A 55 -2.65 -1.91 -5.31
N LEU A 56 -3.35 -2.32 -6.37
CA LEU A 56 -4.46 -1.58 -6.99
C LEU A 56 -5.83 -2.16 -6.64
N LEU A 57 -5.86 -3.34 -6.00
CA LEU A 57 -7.09 -4.11 -5.80
C LEU A 57 -8.12 -3.39 -4.95
N TRP A 58 -7.68 -2.59 -3.98
CA TRP A 58 -8.57 -1.75 -3.18
C TRP A 58 -9.30 -0.69 -4.01
N ILE A 59 -8.66 -0.14 -5.06
CA ILE A 59 -9.29 0.82 -5.97
C ILE A 59 -10.34 0.09 -6.81
N GLN A 60 -9.97 -1.07 -7.36
CA GLN A 60 -10.90 -1.90 -8.11
C GLN A 60 -12.12 -2.28 -7.28
N GLU A 61 -11.90 -2.71 -6.04
CA GLU A 61 -12.95 -3.06 -5.10
C GLU A 61 -13.90 -1.87 -4.86
N LEU A 62 -13.35 -0.68 -4.61
CA LEU A 62 -14.15 0.51 -4.38
C LEU A 62 -14.95 0.92 -5.63
N VAL A 63 -14.32 0.94 -6.80
CA VAL A 63 -14.94 1.34 -8.07
C VAL A 63 -15.96 0.31 -8.56
N SER A 64 -15.85 -0.96 -8.14
CA SER A 64 -16.81 -2.02 -8.46
C SER A 64 -18.24 -1.69 -7.98
N TYR A 65 -18.37 -0.97 -6.87
CA TYR A 65 -19.67 -0.55 -6.37
C TYR A 65 -20.26 0.56 -7.22
N ARG A 66 -19.50 1.63 -7.49
CA ARG A 66 -19.89 2.78 -8.31
C ARG A 66 -18.66 3.46 -8.87
N VAL A 67 -18.69 3.83 -10.15
CA VAL A 67 -17.56 4.49 -10.84
C VAL A 67 -17.13 5.80 -10.16
N TRP A 68 -18.08 6.58 -9.64
CA TRP A 68 -17.82 7.85 -8.94
C TRP A 68 -17.02 7.68 -7.65
N LEU A 69 -16.84 6.46 -7.13
CA LEU A 69 -15.97 6.25 -5.98
C LEU A 69 -14.47 6.38 -6.32
N ILE A 70 -14.12 6.69 -7.57
CA ILE A 70 -12.77 7.16 -7.91
C ILE A 70 -12.45 8.54 -7.33
N TYR A 71 -13.43 9.44 -7.15
CA TYR A 71 -13.19 10.78 -6.61
C TYR A 71 -12.60 10.79 -5.19
N PRO A 72 -13.10 10.01 -4.21
CA PRO A 72 -12.46 9.93 -2.89
C PRO A 72 -11.04 9.34 -2.95
N VAL A 73 -10.72 8.45 -3.91
CA VAL A 73 -9.35 7.95 -4.13
C VAL A 73 -8.43 9.09 -4.57
N LEU A 74 -8.88 9.88 -5.55
CA LEU A 74 -8.14 11.04 -6.03
C LEU A 74 -7.97 12.10 -4.93
N LEU A 75 -9.03 12.34 -4.14
CA LEU A 75 -8.99 13.27 -3.01
C LEU A 75 -8.02 12.80 -1.92
N ALA A 76 -8.00 11.49 -1.59
CA ALA A 76 -7.04 10.92 -0.66
C ALA A 76 -5.60 11.06 -1.17
N GLY A 77 -5.36 10.81 -2.47
CA GLY A 77 -4.07 11.04 -3.11
C GLY A 77 -3.64 12.50 -3.04
N LEU A 78 -4.54 13.43 -3.37
CA LEU A 78 -4.29 14.87 -3.29
C LEU A 78 -4.01 15.32 -1.84
N PHE A 79 -4.75 14.79 -0.88
CA PHE A 79 -4.50 15.04 0.55
C PHE A 79 -3.08 14.59 0.96
N LEU A 80 -2.66 13.38 0.57
CA LEU A 80 -1.33 12.86 0.88
C LEU A 80 -0.22 13.68 0.21
N ILE A 81 -0.43 14.10 -1.04
CA ILE A 81 0.48 15.01 -1.74
C ILE A 81 0.54 16.36 -1.01
N ALA A 82 -0.59 16.89 -0.57
CA ALA A 82 -0.68 18.20 0.10
C ALA A 82 -0.14 18.21 1.54
N LEU A 83 0.17 17.05 2.14
CA LEU A 83 0.64 16.95 3.55
C LEU A 83 1.77 17.92 3.91
N PRO A 84 2.83 18.11 3.10
CA PRO A 84 3.91 19.05 3.41
C PRO A 84 3.44 20.50 3.56
N TRP A 85 2.40 20.90 2.81
CA TRP A 85 1.82 22.24 2.87
C TRP A 85 0.79 22.39 3.99
N LEU A 86 0.08 21.31 4.32
CA LEU A 86 -0.86 21.26 5.45
C LEU A 86 -0.13 21.28 6.80
N ILE A 87 1.10 20.75 6.86
CA ILE A 87 1.93 20.71 8.07
C ILE A 87 2.92 21.88 8.04
N THR A 88 2.46 23.04 8.50
CA THR A 88 3.16 24.34 8.44
C THR A 88 4.51 24.44 9.17
N ARG A 89 4.87 23.49 10.04
CA ARG A 89 6.19 23.44 10.69
C ARG A 89 6.72 22.02 10.72
N THR A 90 7.93 21.82 10.19
CA THR A 90 8.70 20.61 10.43
C THR A 90 9.03 20.53 11.92
N PRO A 91 8.54 19.52 12.65
CA PRO A 91 8.89 19.38 14.06
C PRO A 91 10.39 19.09 14.20
N ASP A 92 11.04 19.66 15.20
CA ASP A 92 12.49 19.48 15.47
C ASP A 92 12.87 18.01 15.69
N LYS A 93 11.87 17.17 16.02
CA LYS A 93 11.98 15.72 16.15
C LYS A 93 10.79 15.06 15.47
N ALA A 94 11.05 13.96 14.75
CA ALA A 94 9.98 13.11 14.24
C ALA A 94 9.17 12.55 15.42
N ALA A 95 7.87 12.85 15.45
CA ALA A 95 6.95 12.35 16.46
C ALA A 95 5.74 11.72 15.77
N TRP A 96 5.48 10.46 16.06
CA TRP A 96 4.25 9.79 15.68
C TRP A 96 3.09 10.43 16.44
N PHE A 97 2.04 10.85 15.72
CA PHE A 97 0.82 11.46 16.29
C PHE A 97 1.06 12.69 17.17
N GLY A 98 2.03 13.55 16.82
CA GLY A 98 2.26 14.79 17.56
C GLY A 98 0.99 15.66 17.64
N PRO A 99 0.76 16.40 18.74
CA PRO A 99 -0.52 17.08 18.99
C PRO A 99 -0.99 18.00 17.85
N ARG A 100 -0.03 18.62 17.16
CA ARG A 100 -0.28 19.60 16.09
C ARG A 100 -0.61 18.98 14.73
N HIS A 101 -0.15 17.76 14.47
CA HIS A 101 -0.41 17.02 13.23
C HIS A 101 -1.19 15.72 13.48
N ARG A 102 -1.78 15.57 14.67
CA ARG A 102 -2.51 14.36 15.09
C ARG A 102 -3.65 14.05 14.15
N LEU A 103 -4.42 15.06 13.72
CA LEU A 103 -5.51 14.87 12.77
C LEU A 103 -4.98 14.32 11.44
N ALA A 104 -3.97 14.93 10.84
CA ALA A 104 -3.37 14.44 9.60
C ALA A 104 -2.80 13.01 9.72
N ALA A 105 -2.14 12.72 10.84
CA ALA A 105 -1.59 11.39 11.11
C ALA A 105 -2.69 10.32 11.30
N VAL A 106 -3.75 10.65 12.04
CA VAL A 106 -4.91 9.76 12.22
C VAL A 106 -5.63 9.55 10.89
N THR A 107 -5.86 10.61 10.12
CA THR A 107 -6.47 10.50 8.78
C THR A 107 -5.64 9.61 7.86
N ALA A 108 -4.32 9.81 7.79
CA ALA A 108 -3.44 8.95 7.00
C ALA A 108 -3.46 7.48 7.46
N LEU A 109 -3.51 7.24 8.77
CA LEU A 109 -3.65 5.89 9.32
C LEU A 109 -4.99 5.26 8.93
N LEU A 110 -6.09 6.00 9.05
CA LEU A 110 -7.42 5.52 8.67
C LEU A 110 -7.51 5.21 7.18
N LEU A 111 -6.90 6.05 6.32
CA LEU A 111 -6.78 5.79 4.89
C LEU A 111 -5.99 4.50 4.63
N PHE A 112 -4.85 4.31 5.31
CA PHE A 112 -4.07 3.08 5.20
C PHE A 112 -4.87 1.84 5.61
N LEU A 113 -5.58 1.90 6.75
CA LEU A 113 -6.43 0.81 7.22
C LEU A 113 -7.58 0.52 6.23
N GLY A 114 -8.21 1.56 5.67
CA GLY A 114 -9.23 1.42 4.65
C GLY A 114 -8.72 0.73 3.38
N ILE A 115 -7.54 1.14 2.88
CA ILE A 115 -6.85 0.50 1.75
C ILE A 115 -6.60 -0.98 2.06
N LEU A 116 -6.11 -1.30 3.26
CA LEU A 116 -5.82 -2.67 3.67
C LEU A 116 -7.10 -3.51 3.71
N VAL A 117 -8.17 -3.01 4.34
CA VAL A 117 -9.46 -3.72 4.43
C VAL A 117 -10.04 -3.97 3.04
N LEU A 118 -10.08 -2.96 2.17
CA LEU A 118 -10.59 -3.11 0.81
C LEU A 118 -9.73 -4.08 -0.02
N THR A 119 -8.41 -4.07 0.16
CA THR A 119 -7.51 -5.04 -0.48
C THR A 119 -7.83 -6.47 -0.03
N LEU A 120 -8.01 -6.68 1.28
CA LEU A 120 -8.36 -8.00 1.82
C LEU A 120 -9.73 -8.48 1.32
N ILE A 121 -10.73 -7.60 1.25
CA ILE A 121 -12.04 -7.91 0.67
C ILE A 121 -11.89 -8.34 -0.79
N GLY A 122 -11.21 -7.54 -1.61
CA GLY A 122 -10.99 -7.86 -3.02
C GLY A 122 -10.20 -9.16 -3.22
N LEU A 123 -9.25 -9.46 -2.33
CA LEU A 123 -8.40 -10.63 -2.44
C LEU A 123 -9.16 -11.91 -2.10
N PHE A 124 -9.85 -11.93 -0.95
CA PHE A 124 -10.39 -13.16 -0.36
C PHE A 124 -11.90 -13.32 -0.50
N PHE A 125 -12.68 -12.24 -0.60
CA PHE A 125 -14.14 -12.27 -0.52
C PHE A 125 -14.83 -12.00 -1.86
N ARG A 126 -14.08 -11.91 -2.97
CA ARG A 126 -14.62 -11.69 -4.32
C ARG A 126 -14.51 -12.93 -5.20
N GLY A 127 -15.68 -13.44 -5.60
CA GLY A 127 -15.88 -14.59 -6.50
C GLY A 127 -16.37 -14.17 -7.90
N GLU A 128 -16.98 -15.11 -8.63
CA GLU A 128 -17.49 -14.87 -9.98
C GLU A 128 -18.44 -13.67 -10.05
N ASN A 129 -18.38 -12.92 -11.15
CA ASN A 129 -19.15 -11.69 -11.38
C ASN A 129 -18.94 -10.62 -10.29
N TRP A 130 -17.78 -10.66 -9.62
CA TRP A 130 -17.46 -9.81 -8.48
C TRP A 130 -18.43 -9.96 -7.30
N ALA A 131 -19.14 -11.09 -7.21
CA ALA A 131 -20.04 -11.38 -6.10
C ALA A 131 -19.25 -11.49 -4.79
N PHE A 132 -19.86 -11.04 -3.69
CA PHE A 132 -19.31 -11.24 -2.35
C PHE A 132 -19.54 -12.69 -1.93
N VAL A 133 -18.46 -13.39 -1.60
CA VAL A 133 -18.47 -14.80 -1.18
C VAL A 133 -17.73 -14.93 0.14
N LEU A 134 -18.20 -15.81 1.02
CA LEU A 134 -17.47 -16.17 2.22
C LEU A 134 -16.39 -17.20 1.86
N PRO A 135 -15.12 -16.97 2.21
CA PRO A 135 -14.02 -17.88 1.88
C PRO A 135 -13.96 -19.08 2.83
N PHE A 136 -15.10 -19.70 3.15
CA PHE A 136 -15.26 -20.99 3.85
C PHE A 136 -16.74 -21.36 3.95
#